data_AF-A0A7G5XLN7-F1
#
_entry.id   AF-A0A7G5XLN7-F1
#
_cell.length_a   1.000
_cell.length_b   1.000
_cell.length_c   1.000
_cell.angle_alpha   90.00
_cell.angle_beta   90.00
_cell.angle_gamma   90.00
#
_symmetry.space_group_name_H-M   'P 1'
#
loop_
_entity.id
_entity.type
_entity.pdbx_description
1 polymer ?
#
loop_
_entity_poly.entity_id
_entity_poly.type
_entity_poly.pdbx_seq_one_letter_code
_entity_poly.pdbx_strand_id
1 'polypeptide(L)'
;MKKIFLMISFVLTVQFLLAQAGRIRISFAGFDCIRETWDDILHSDGKGDEVYFNFSFLLGDKNGNTKLNYEKRTPVYGDATGEFSNRISVGSWVDLFGNNKGGIKAGDNYRGNLLLGEYDIANGDILTIIPTGWEQDPIADNQAGFSSTIQSMAYSINQKIAPVALGLGILTMNPTSIIFGAAQLGMPKLKAGGEQGDLGKPGTRPIGMEKYGDFSPKFVVLNSPNLAFISNSDMGFGKGVIPVQYDETAVGNLRDHGIYTVLMKIEFFPVQSANTTPAPAPAPAPKPTTTPSNTTYKTTTTIPANAGTISNTTTATSIPGVWKGTFGSGANNGPNYYSFQLNADGTMQVLDGSGKSIATGTYTFSNNQLSGFYRYNGANTGFSVAATLSGSQLNGTWGPGATASGGGRWVMNKAAVSAATNIR
;
A
#
# COMPACT_ATOMS: atom_id res chain seq x y z
N MET A 1 -23.83 24.47 -20.32
CA MET A 1 -22.70 25.06 -19.55
C MET A 1 -23.00 25.26 -18.05
N LYS A 2 -24.15 25.85 -17.64
CA LYS A 2 -24.47 26.06 -16.20
C LYS A 2 -24.53 24.78 -15.33
N LYS A 3 -25.00 23.65 -15.87
CA LYS A 3 -25.07 22.36 -15.13
C LYS A 3 -23.70 21.72 -14.86
N ILE A 4 -22.72 21.95 -15.73
CA ILE A 4 -21.34 21.43 -15.57
C ILE A 4 -20.62 22.21 -14.46
N PHE A 5 -20.82 23.53 -14.39
CA PHE A 5 -20.26 24.36 -13.32
C PHE A 5 -20.80 23.99 -11.92
N LEU A 6 -22.10 23.67 -11.83
CA LEU A 6 -22.72 23.24 -10.56
C LEU A 6 -22.16 21.87 -10.09
N MET A 7 -21.94 20.93 -11.02
CA MET A 7 -21.43 19.59 -10.70
C MET A 7 -19.94 19.63 -10.31
N ILE A 8 -19.13 20.47 -10.98
CA ILE A 8 -17.73 20.71 -10.61
C ILE A 8 -17.65 21.37 -9.23
N SER A 9 -18.53 22.34 -8.94
CA SER A 9 -18.59 22.97 -7.62
C SER A 9 -18.96 21.98 -6.52
N PHE A 10 -19.90 21.05 -6.79
CA PHE A 10 -20.33 20.05 -5.81
C PHE A 10 -19.23 19.02 -5.51
N VAL A 11 -18.51 18.56 -6.53
CA VAL A 11 -17.36 17.65 -6.36
C VAL A 11 -16.22 18.33 -5.60
N LEU A 12 -15.93 19.62 -5.87
CA LEU A 12 -14.92 20.35 -5.09
C LEU A 12 -15.33 20.57 -3.62
N THR A 13 -16.61 20.81 -3.32
CA THR A 13 -17.07 20.97 -1.92
C THR A 13 -17.03 19.68 -1.10
N VAL A 14 -17.19 18.50 -1.72
CA VAL A 14 -17.07 17.22 -1.01
C VAL A 14 -15.60 16.91 -0.64
N GLN A 15 -14.64 17.41 -1.42
CA GLN A 15 -13.21 17.13 -1.24
C GLN A 15 -12.60 17.90 -0.05
N PHE A 16 -13.06 19.12 0.24
CA PHE A 16 -12.56 19.91 1.36
C PHE A 16 -13.12 19.48 2.73
N LEU A 17 -14.18 18.66 2.76
CA LEU A 17 -14.80 18.18 4.00
C LEU A 17 -14.09 16.97 4.63
N LEU A 18 -13.06 16.40 3.99
CA LEU A 18 -12.38 15.17 4.45
C LEU A 18 -11.02 15.40 5.12
N ALA A 19 -10.53 16.63 5.09
CA ALA A 19 -9.24 16.99 5.66
C ALA A 19 -9.36 17.22 7.17
N GLN A 20 -9.52 16.14 7.93
CA GLN A 20 -9.80 16.18 9.36
C GLN A 20 -8.57 15.80 10.20
N ALA A 21 -8.13 16.71 11.07
CA ALA A 21 -7.19 16.35 12.14
C ALA A 21 -7.86 15.38 13.11
N GLY A 22 -7.10 14.50 13.75
CA GLY A 22 -7.67 13.48 14.62
C GLY A 22 -6.62 12.70 15.38
N ARG A 23 -7.08 11.90 16.33
CA ARG A 23 -6.24 10.92 17.01
C ARG A 23 -6.31 9.60 16.28
N ILE A 24 -5.17 8.98 16.01
CA ILE A 24 -5.06 7.63 15.51
C ILE A 24 -4.61 6.70 16.64
N ARG A 25 -5.16 5.49 16.68
CA ARG A 25 -4.67 4.37 17.48
C ARG A 25 -4.30 3.22 16.55
N ILE A 26 -3.14 2.63 16.79
CA ILE A 26 -2.59 1.56 15.99
C ILE A 26 -2.29 0.38 16.89
N SER A 27 -2.84 -0.76 16.55
CA SER A 27 -2.64 -2.00 17.28
C SER A 27 -2.14 -3.11 16.36
N PHE A 28 -1.30 -3.99 16.91
CA PHE A 28 -1.04 -5.28 16.31
C PHE A 28 -2.26 -6.17 16.51
N ALA A 29 -2.95 -6.47 15.42
CA ALA A 29 -4.16 -7.28 15.40
C ALA A 29 -3.84 -8.78 15.36
N GLY A 30 -2.63 -9.14 14.94
CA GLY A 30 -2.14 -10.52 14.90
C GLY A 30 -1.47 -10.85 13.57
N PHE A 31 -1.42 -12.14 13.24
CA PHE A 31 -0.81 -12.61 12.00
C PHE A 31 -1.44 -13.93 11.54
N ASP A 32 -1.26 -14.22 10.26
CA ASP A 32 -1.49 -15.54 9.66
C ASP A 32 -0.17 -16.10 9.15
N CYS A 33 0.16 -17.31 9.58
CA CYS A 33 1.21 -18.12 8.98
C CYS A 33 0.59 -18.96 7.87
N ILE A 34 0.84 -18.59 6.63
CA ILE A 34 0.42 -19.40 5.47
C ILE A 34 1.46 -20.51 5.24
N ARG A 35 2.72 -20.17 5.48
CA ARG A 35 3.85 -21.08 5.46
C ARG A 35 4.91 -20.59 6.42
N GLU A 36 5.39 -21.49 7.26
CA GLU A 36 6.46 -21.25 8.22
C GLU A 36 7.80 -20.99 7.52
N THR A 37 8.71 -20.31 8.21
CA THR A 37 10.10 -20.22 7.79
C THR A 37 10.76 -21.60 7.93
N TRP A 38 11.97 -21.75 7.38
CA TRP A 38 12.68 -23.02 7.55
C TRP A 38 13.54 -22.92 8.81
N ASP A 39 13.15 -23.71 9.80
CA ASP A 39 13.89 -23.93 11.04
C ASP A 39 15.17 -24.74 10.75
N ASP A 40 16.18 -24.63 11.63
CA ASP A 40 17.45 -25.35 11.47
C ASP A 40 17.22 -26.88 11.46
N ILE A 41 18.04 -27.65 10.75
CA ILE A 41 17.80 -29.10 10.56
C ILE A 41 17.67 -29.90 11.88
N LEU A 42 18.15 -29.34 12.99
CA LEU A 42 18.12 -29.99 14.31
C LEU A 42 17.00 -29.43 15.22
N HIS A 43 16.37 -28.30 14.87
CA HIS A 43 15.46 -27.51 15.72
C HIS A 43 16.07 -27.38 17.13
N SER A 44 17.25 -26.76 17.20
CA SER A 44 18.14 -26.79 18.37
C SER A 44 17.76 -25.75 19.43
N ASP A 45 17.13 -24.64 19.02
CA ASP A 45 16.75 -23.49 19.85
C ASP A 45 15.26 -23.43 20.21
N GLY A 46 14.44 -24.22 19.53
CA GLY A 46 13.00 -24.35 19.73
C GLY A 46 12.46 -25.58 19.01
N LYS A 47 11.15 -25.78 18.99
CA LYS A 47 10.54 -26.76 18.07
C LYS A 47 9.62 -26.00 17.13
N GLY A 48 10.07 -25.79 15.89
CA GLY A 48 9.38 -24.93 14.92
C GLY A 48 9.71 -23.46 15.16
N ASP A 49 9.31 -22.60 14.23
CA ASP A 49 9.71 -21.20 14.27
C ASP A 49 9.08 -20.42 15.43
N GLU A 50 9.87 -19.51 16.00
CA GLU A 50 9.36 -18.36 16.71
C GLU A 50 9.44 -17.09 15.88
N VAL A 51 8.42 -16.25 16.00
CA VAL A 51 8.35 -14.98 15.28
C VAL A 51 8.06 -13.81 16.20
N TYR A 52 8.60 -12.65 15.86
CA TYR A 52 8.12 -11.38 16.40
C TYR A 52 7.85 -10.41 15.27
N PHE A 53 7.19 -9.30 15.61
CA PHE A 53 6.87 -8.26 14.67
C PHE A 53 7.43 -6.95 15.17
N ASN A 54 7.99 -6.19 14.24
CA ASN A 54 8.57 -4.91 14.51
C ASN A 54 7.94 -3.84 13.62
N PHE A 55 7.62 -2.69 14.21
CA PHE A 55 6.88 -1.61 13.58
C PHE A 55 7.66 -0.32 13.73
N SER A 56 8.21 0.19 12.63
CA SER A 56 8.78 1.54 12.59
C SER A 56 7.71 2.55 12.18
N PHE A 57 7.58 3.61 12.97
CA PHE A 57 6.61 4.69 12.80
C PHE A 57 7.32 5.98 12.44
N LEU A 58 6.99 6.53 11.28
CA LEU A 58 7.54 7.79 10.77
C LEU A 58 6.38 8.77 10.57
N LEU A 59 6.31 9.81 11.39
CA LEU A 59 5.36 10.91 11.20
C LEU A 59 6.07 12.05 10.48
N GLY A 60 5.58 12.41 9.30
CA GLY A 60 6.03 13.57 8.54
C GLY A 60 4.95 14.63 8.44
N ASP A 61 5.35 15.90 8.25
CA ASP A 61 4.43 16.93 7.78
C ASP A 61 4.13 16.76 6.27
N LYS A 62 3.25 17.62 5.73
CA LYS A 62 2.88 17.62 4.30
C LYS A 62 4.06 17.85 3.33
N ASN A 63 5.18 18.37 3.81
CA ASN A 63 6.39 18.62 3.03
C ASN A 63 7.42 17.49 3.20
N GLY A 64 7.08 16.43 3.94
CA GLY A 64 7.96 15.32 4.23
C GLY A 64 9.01 15.61 5.30
N ASN A 65 8.85 16.67 6.10
CA ASN A 65 9.73 16.90 7.26
C ASN A 65 9.33 15.96 8.38
N THR A 66 10.29 15.19 8.91
CA THR A 66 10.04 14.25 10.00
C THR A 66 9.71 14.99 11.30
N LYS A 67 8.55 14.70 11.88
CA LYS A 67 8.08 15.16 13.18
C LYS A 67 8.35 14.14 14.29
N LEU A 68 8.20 12.85 13.97
CA LEU A 68 8.42 11.75 14.90
C LEU A 68 9.02 10.55 14.17
N ASN A 69 9.92 9.85 14.85
CA ASN A 69 10.45 8.56 14.44
C ASN A 69 10.56 7.67 15.68
N TYR A 70 9.94 6.50 15.64
CA TYR A 70 9.86 5.58 16.77
C TYR A 70 9.68 4.14 16.28
N GLU A 71 10.04 3.16 17.09
CA GLU A 71 9.94 1.74 16.75
C GLU A 71 9.35 0.94 17.92
N LYS A 72 8.40 0.04 17.61
CA LYS A 72 7.80 -0.88 18.58
C LYS A 72 7.98 -2.32 18.12
N ARG A 73 8.53 -3.13 19.01
CA ARG A 73 8.57 -4.60 18.88
C ARG A 73 7.46 -5.26 19.69
N THR A 74 6.86 -6.32 19.16
CA THR A 74 5.96 -7.21 19.90
C THR A 74 6.76 -8.15 20.81
N PRO A 75 6.09 -8.90 21.70
CA PRO A 75 6.64 -10.14 22.22
C PRO A 75 6.99 -11.13 21.10
N VAL A 76 7.75 -12.16 21.45
CA VAL A 76 7.99 -13.32 20.60
C VAL A 76 6.79 -14.27 20.72
N TYR A 77 6.38 -14.83 19.59
CA TYR A 77 5.27 -15.74 19.39
C TYR A 77 5.79 -17.08 18.89
N GLY A 78 5.34 -18.18 19.47
CA GLY A 78 5.74 -19.53 19.05
C GLY A 78 6.02 -20.42 20.25
N ASP A 79 6.85 -19.98 21.17
CA ASP A 79 7.29 -20.85 22.27
C ASP A 79 6.19 -21.15 23.31
N ALA A 80 5.90 -22.43 23.56
CA ALA A 80 4.98 -22.89 24.61
C ALA A 80 5.68 -23.47 25.84
N THR A 81 7.00 -23.68 25.81
CA THR A 81 7.70 -24.43 26.86
C THR A 81 9.14 -23.95 27.02
N GLY A 82 9.43 -23.15 28.05
CA GLY A 82 10.80 -22.73 28.36
C GLY A 82 10.94 -21.78 29.55
N GLU A 83 12.18 -21.46 29.91
CA GLU A 83 12.54 -20.49 30.97
C GLU A 83 12.26 -19.02 30.57
N PHE A 84 11.88 -18.77 29.31
CA PHE A 84 11.61 -17.44 28.76
C PHE A 84 10.19 -16.97 29.06
N SER A 85 9.98 -16.44 30.28
CA SER A 85 8.67 -16.05 30.82
C SER A 85 7.95 -14.89 30.10
N ASN A 86 8.57 -14.28 29.08
CA ASN A 86 8.02 -13.13 28.35
C ASN A 86 7.52 -13.45 26.92
N ARG A 87 7.52 -14.74 26.53
CA ARG A 87 7.03 -15.18 25.22
C ARG A 87 5.52 -15.48 25.27
N ILE A 88 4.86 -15.36 24.12
CA ILE A 88 3.45 -15.70 23.97
C ILE A 88 3.36 -17.08 23.33
N SER A 89 2.82 -18.04 24.08
CA SER A 89 2.58 -19.39 23.61
C SER A 89 1.47 -19.40 22.56
N VAL A 90 1.88 -19.60 21.31
CA VAL A 90 1.00 -19.74 20.14
C VAL A 90 1.63 -20.71 19.16
N GLY A 91 0.82 -21.21 18.25
CA GLY A 91 1.25 -22.19 17.26
C GLY A 91 0.87 -23.61 17.64
N SER A 92 1.03 -24.51 16.69
CA SER A 92 0.54 -25.88 16.80
C SER A 92 1.55 -26.93 16.34
N TRP A 93 2.84 -26.59 16.39
CA TRP A 93 3.91 -27.55 16.15
C TRP A 93 3.94 -28.63 17.24
N VAL A 94 4.22 -29.87 16.84
CA VAL A 94 4.23 -31.04 17.74
C VAL A 94 5.58 -31.74 17.68
N ASP A 95 6.01 -32.30 18.81
CA ASP A 95 7.20 -33.15 18.86
C ASP A 95 6.98 -34.52 18.17
N LEU A 96 8.04 -35.33 18.11
CA LEU A 96 8.02 -36.70 17.58
C LEU A 96 7.01 -37.63 18.29
N PHE A 97 6.50 -37.25 19.46
CA PHE A 97 5.53 -38.00 20.25
C PHE A 97 4.11 -37.39 20.17
N GLY A 98 3.92 -36.34 19.36
CA GLY A 98 2.63 -35.67 19.19
C GLY A 98 2.28 -34.66 20.29
N ASN A 99 3.20 -34.32 21.19
CA ASN A 99 2.94 -33.28 22.19
C ASN A 99 3.11 -31.91 21.55
N ASN A 100 2.15 -31.01 21.73
CA ASN A 100 2.28 -29.61 21.34
C ASN A 100 3.42 -28.96 22.16
N LYS A 101 4.40 -28.38 21.47
CA LYS A 101 5.55 -27.69 22.07
C LYS A 101 5.52 -26.18 21.88
N GLY A 102 4.46 -25.66 21.27
CA GLY A 102 4.57 -24.37 20.60
C GLY A 102 5.40 -24.51 19.33
N GLY A 103 5.56 -23.41 18.62
CA GLY A 103 6.18 -23.31 17.31
C GLY A 103 5.11 -22.98 16.27
N ILE A 104 5.41 -22.01 15.42
CA ILE A 104 4.51 -21.59 14.36
C ILE A 104 4.63 -22.53 13.16
N LYS A 105 3.50 -23.01 12.65
CA LYS A 105 3.42 -23.81 11.42
C LYS A 105 2.41 -23.25 10.42
N ALA A 106 2.47 -23.69 9.18
CA ALA A 106 1.47 -23.37 8.15
C ALA A 106 0.03 -23.61 8.65
N GLY A 107 -0.82 -22.59 8.47
CA GLY A 107 -2.20 -22.57 8.91
C GLY A 107 -2.40 -21.97 10.31
N ASP A 108 -1.32 -21.81 11.10
CA ASP A 108 -1.43 -21.13 12.39
C ASP A 108 -1.76 -19.66 12.21
N ASN A 109 -2.52 -19.15 13.16
CA ASN A 109 -2.88 -17.74 13.21
C ASN A 109 -2.95 -17.28 14.66
N TYR A 110 -2.67 -16.00 14.85
CA TYR A 110 -2.84 -15.32 16.11
C TYR A 110 -3.73 -14.11 15.91
N ARG A 111 -4.59 -13.84 16.89
CA ARG A 111 -5.41 -12.63 16.96
C ARG A 111 -5.25 -11.99 18.33
N GLY A 112 -4.99 -10.69 18.33
CA GLY A 112 -4.75 -9.90 19.53
C GLY A 112 -5.12 -8.44 19.31
N ASN A 113 -4.82 -7.61 20.30
CA ASN A 113 -5.01 -6.16 20.19
C ASN A 113 -3.94 -5.43 20.99
N LEU A 114 -2.67 -5.73 20.69
CA LEU A 114 -1.54 -5.10 21.36
C LEU A 114 -1.40 -3.67 20.83
N LEU A 115 -1.59 -2.68 21.70
CA LEU A 115 -1.39 -1.28 21.35
C LEU A 115 0.08 -1.03 20.96
N LEU A 116 0.30 -0.55 19.74
CA LEU A 116 1.63 -0.20 19.24
C LEU A 116 1.92 1.29 19.43
N GLY A 117 0.91 2.15 19.22
CA GLY A 117 1.04 3.59 19.38
C GLY A 117 -0.28 4.34 19.24
N GLU A 118 -0.30 5.55 19.80
CA GLU A 118 -1.36 6.54 19.62
C GLU A 118 -0.74 7.88 19.25
N TYR A 119 -1.31 8.56 18.27
CA TYR A 119 -0.77 9.81 17.74
C TYR A 119 -1.87 10.81 17.42
N ASP A 120 -1.62 12.09 17.68
CA ASP A 120 -2.45 13.17 17.15
C ASP A 120 -1.89 13.56 15.77
N ILE A 121 -2.72 13.44 14.73
CA ILE A 121 -2.38 13.73 13.33
C ILE A 121 -3.06 15.04 12.94
N ALA A 122 -2.26 16.03 12.54
CA ALA A 122 -2.76 17.28 12.01
C ALA A 122 -3.20 17.12 10.55
N ASN A 123 -3.99 18.08 10.05
CA ASN A 123 -4.35 18.07 8.63
C ASN A 123 -3.09 18.20 7.75
N GLY A 124 -2.89 17.22 6.87
CA GLY A 124 -1.75 17.14 5.95
C GLY A 124 -0.53 16.42 6.53
N ASP A 125 -0.55 16.02 7.81
CA ASP A 125 0.44 15.09 8.33
C ASP A 125 0.30 13.73 7.64
N ILE A 126 1.42 13.02 7.55
CA ILE A 126 1.54 11.71 6.93
C ILE A 126 2.20 10.77 7.91
N LEU A 127 1.53 9.70 8.24
CA LEU A 127 2.08 8.62 9.05
C LEU A 127 2.46 7.46 8.15
N THR A 128 3.74 7.10 8.15
CA THR A 128 4.24 5.89 7.49
C THR A 128 4.54 4.84 8.55
N ILE A 129 3.99 3.64 8.35
CA ILE A 129 4.26 2.47 9.20
C ILE A 129 5.02 1.43 8.37
N ILE A 130 6.07 0.88 8.92
CA ILE A 130 6.89 -0.16 8.29
C ILE A 130 6.77 -1.42 9.15
N PRO A 131 5.72 -2.23 8.97
CA PRO A 131 5.58 -3.48 9.70
C PRO A 131 6.55 -4.51 9.13
N THR A 132 7.28 -5.23 9.96
CA THR A 132 8.18 -6.30 9.54
C THR A 132 7.97 -7.51 10.44
N GLY A 133 7.76 -8.69 9.84
CA GLY A 133 7.82 -9.95 10.57
C GLY A 133 9.25 -10.43 10.63
N TRP A 134 9.64 -11.06 11.73
CA TRP A 134 10.98 -11.56 11.96
C TRP A 134 10.92 -12.98 12.50
N GLU A 135 11.76 -13.84 11.94
CA GLU A 135 12.14 -15.10 12.57
C GLU A 135 13.06 -14.78 13.74
N GLN A 136 12.79 -15.37 14.90
CA GLN A 136 13.56 -15.18 16.11
C GLN A 136 14.53 -16.35 16.27
N ASP A 137 15.82 -16.05 16.22
CA ASP A 137 16.87 -16.99 16.59
C ASP A 137 17.82 -16.29 17.58
N PRO A 138 18.07 -16.86 18.76
CA PRO A 138 18.86 -16.23 19.81
C PRO A 138 20.36 -16.10 19.49
N ILE A 139 20.88 -16.78 18.46
CA ILE A 139 22.33 -16.89 18.22
C ILE A 139 22.88 -15.68 17.47
N ALA A 140 22.12 -15.09 16.53
CA ALA A 140 22.57 -13.95 15.73
C ALA A 140 21.43 -12.93 15.56
N ASP A 141 21.66 -11.68 15.97
CA ASP A 141 20.66 -10.61 15.88
C ASP A 141 21.04 -9.56 14.82
N ASN A 142 20.48 -9.72 13.61
CA ASN A 142 20.62 -8.73 12.53
C ASN A 142 19.61 -7.56 12.67
N GLN A 143 18.72 -7.57 13.66
CA GLN A 143 17.65 -6.58 13.82
C GLN A 143 18.23 -5.18 14.06
N ALA A 144 19.24 -5.06 14.92
CA ALA A 144 19.80 -3.76 15.29
C ALA A 144 20.33 -2.97 14.08
N GLY A 145 21.03 -3.66 13.15
CA GLY A 145 21.54 -3.05 11.92
C GLY A 145 20.42 -2.63 10.97
N PHE A 146 19.38 -3.47 10.85
CA PHE A 146 18.19 -3.14 10.08
C PHE A 146 17.46 -1.91 10.65
N SER A 147 17.17 -1.91 11.95
CA SER A 147 16.49 -0.81 12.64
C SER A 147 17.26 0.49 12.51
N SER A 148 18.58 0.47 12.69
CA SER A 148 19.44 1.64 12.46
C SER A 148 19.35 2.17 11.02
N THR A 149 19.34 1.27 10.04
CA THR A 149 19.21 1.63 8.63
C THR A 149 17.86 2.30 8.36
N ILE A 150 16.74 1.70 8.79
CA ILE A 150 15.40 2.30 8.63
C ILE A 150 15.31 3.66 9.30
N GLN A 151 15.83 3.78 10.53
CA GLN A 151 15.79 5.05 11.27
C GLN A 151 16.62 6.13 10.57
N SER A 152 17.78 5.79 9.99
CA SER A 152 18.59 6.72 9.20
C SER A 152 17.89 7.15 7.89
N MET A 153 17.06 6.28 7.33
CA MET A 153 16.29 6.54 6.12
C MET A 153 15.02 7.35 6.36
N ALA A 154 14.60 7.57 7.61
CA ALA A 154 13.32 8.19 7.96
C ALA A 154 13.03 9.48 7.19
N TYR A 155 14.02 10.38 7.09
CA TYR A 155 13.89 11.62 6.33
C TYR A 155 13.68 11.37 4.84
N SER A 156 14.47 10.48 4.22
CA SER A 156 14.35 10.13 2.80
C SER A 156 13.00 9.47 2.48
N ILE A 157 12.53 8.59 3.38
CA ILE A 157 11.23 7.93 3.28
C ILE A 157 10.11 8.98 3.28
N ASN A 158 10.09 9.89 4.25
CA ASN A 158 9.06 10.94 4.33
C ASN A 158 9.09 11.87 3.12
N GLN A 159 10.26 12.29 2.64
CA GLN A 159 10.40 13.13 1.44
C GLN A 159 9.84 12.45 0.18
N LYS A 160 10.05 11.14 0.02
CA LYS A 160 9.54 10.38 -1.12
C LYS A 160 8.04 10.09 -1.02
N ILE A 161 7.53 9.86 0.18
CA ILE A 161 6.14 9.52 0.42
C ILE A 161 5.23 10.76 0.37
N ALA A 162 5.70 11.93 0.82
CA ALA A 162 4.90 13.16 0.84
C ALA A 162 4.14 13.47 -0.45
N PRO A 163 4.79 13.55 -1.63
CA PRO A 163 4.08 13.82 -2.88
C PRO A 163 3.11 12.70 -3.28
N VAL A 164 3.41 11.44 -2.93
CA VAL A 164 2.55 10.29 -3.23
C VAL A 164 1.29 10.33 -2.36
N ALA A 165 1.45 10.55 -1.05
CA ALA A 165 0.37 10.57 -0.08
C ALA A 165 -0.65 11.68 -0.37
N LEU A 166 -0.19 12.84 -0.82
CA LEU A 166 -1.08 13.93 -1.26
C LEU A 166 -1.93 13.54 -2.48
N GLY A 167 -1.42 12.67 -3.35
CA GLY A 167 -2.15 12.15 -4.51
C GLY A 167 -3.14 11.01 -4.17
N LEU A 168 -2.97 10.33 -3.03
CA LEU A 168 -3.82 9.18 -2.66
C LEU A 168 -5.24 9.58 -2.26
N GLY A 169 -5.48 10.82 -1.86
CA GLY A 169 -6.72 11.25 -1.20
C GLY A 169 -7.99 11.25 -2.05
N ILE A 170 -7.97 10.91 -3.35
CA ILE A 170 -9.08 11.25 -4.26
C ILE A 170 -9.55 10.11 -5.17
N LEU A 171 -8.68 9.17 -5.57
CA LEU A 171 -8.95 8.37 -6.77
C LEU A 171 -9.13 6.86 -6.54
N THR A 172 -8.72 6.34 -5.39
CA THR A 172 -8.76 4.90 -5.15
C THR A 172 -9.29 4.63 -3.76
N MET A 173 -10.61 4.39 -3.63
CA MET A 173 -11.21 3.75 -2.44
C MET A 173 -10.78 2.27 -2.32
N ASN A 174 -9.56 1.95 -2.77
CA ASN A 174 -8.98 0.63 -2.67
C ASN A 174 -8.03 0.67 -1.47
N PRO A 175 -8.36 -0.02 -0.36
CA PRO A 175 -7.50 -0.01 0.82
C PRO A 175 -6.09 -0.56 0.56
N THR A 176 -5.86 -1.33 -0.51
CA THR A 176 -4.51 -1.82 -0.84
C THR A 176 -3.62 -0.74 -1.47
N SER A 177 -4.17 0.41 -1.89
CA SER A 177 -3.38 1.49 -2.54
C SER A 177 -2.50 2.27 -1.57
N ILE A 178 -2.58 1.97 -0.26
CA ILE A 178 -1.78 2.61 0.79
C ILE A 178 -0.50 1.85 1.12
N ILE A 179 -0.32 0.65 0.54
CA ILE A 179 0.84 -0.20 0.79
C ILE A 179 1.79 -0.06 -0.39
N PHE A 180 3.00 0.43 -0.11
CA PHE A 180 4.05 0.61 -1.10
C PHE A 180 5.24 -0.30 -0.81
N GLY A 181 5.86 -0.86 -1.84
CA GLY A 181 7.18 -1.47 -1.73
C GLY A 181 8.30 -0.44 -1.90
N ALA A 182 9.48 -0.70 -1.34
CA ALA A 182 10.65 0.16 -1.48
C ALA A 182 10.96 0.55 -2.94
N ALA A 183 10.87 -0.40 -3.87
CA ALA A 183 11.10 -0.16 -5.29
C ALA A 183 10.13 0.86 -5.91
N GLN A 184 8.86 0.88 -5.48
CA GLN A 184 7.85 1.83 -5.99
C GLN A 184 8.15 3.27 -5.58
N LEU A 185 8.88 3.45 -4.48
CA LEU A 185 9.34 4.74 -3.97
C LEU A 185 10.76 5.08 -4.43
N GLY A 186 11.36 4.23 -5.27
CA GLY A 186 12.76 4.35 -5.69
C GLY A 186 13.72 4.33 -4.51
N MET A 187 13.45 3.46 -3.53
CA MET A 187 14.32 3.20 -2.39
C MET A 187 15.07 1.89 -2.59
N PRO A 188 16.33 1.82 -2.14
CA PRO A 188 17.10 0.59 -2.23
C PRO A 188 16.49 -0.50 -1.34
N LYS A 189 16.76 -1.76 -1.70
CA LYS A 189 16.56 -2.90 -0.79
C LYS A 189 17.58 -2.82 0.34
N LEU A 190 17.24 -3.41 1.47
CA LEU A 190 18.07 -3.45 2.66
C LEU A 190 18.74 -4.81 2.78
N LYS A 191 20.03 -4.82 3.14
CA LYS A 191 20.72 -6.05 3.51
C LYS A 191 20.35 -6.37 4.96
N ALA A 192 19.51 -7.39 5.15
CA ALA A 192 18.93 -7.69 6.46
C ALA A 192 19.18 -9.14 6.94
N GLY A 193 19.71 -10.01 6.08
CA GLY A 193 20.05 -11.40 6.42
C GLY A 193 21.54 -11.67 6.64
N GLY A 194 22.43 -10.66 6.57
CA GLY A 194 23.88 -10.90 6.64
C GLY A 194 24.36 -11.96 5.64
N GLU A 195 25.25 -12.87 6.09
CA GLU A 195 25.69 -14.05 5.33
C GLU A 195 24.70 -15.23 5.39
N GLN A 196 23.47 -15.09 5.90
CA GLN A 196 22.50 -16.20 5.92
C GLN A 196 22.06 -16.63 4.51
N GLY A 197 22.39 -15.87 3.46
CA GLY A 197 22.32 -16.35 2.08
C GLY A 197 23.21 -17.59 1.82
N ASP A 198 24.22 -17.82 2.67
CA ASP A 198 25.07 -19.00 2.66
C ASP A 198 24.45 -20.10 3.54
N LEU A 199 23.43 -20.77 3.00
CA LEU A 199 22.87 -22.06 3.37
C LEU A 199 22.85 -22.43 4.87
N GLY A 200 21.71 -22.20 5.51
CA GLY A 200 21.36 -22.83 6.79
C GLY A 200 22.12 -22.29 7.99
N LYS A 201 22.62 -21.04 7.93
CA LYS A 201 23.14 -20.37 9.11
C LYS A 201 21.97 -19.91 9.99
N PRO A 202 21.86 -20.41 11.23
CA PRO A 202 20.90 -19.91 12.22
C PRO A 202 21.06 -18.40 12.41
N GLY A 203 19.94 -17.67 12.58
CA GLY A 203 19.96 -16.24 12.89
C GLY A 203 18.64 -15.50 12.65
N THR A 204 18.43 -14.45 13.45
CA THR A 204 17.28 -13.56 13.37
C THR A 204 17.30 -12.80 12.05
N ARG A 205 16.21 -12.91 11.29
CA ARG A 205 16.06 -12.30 9.96
C ARG A 205 14.63 -11.83 9.72
N PRO A 206 14.42 -10.83 8.85
CA PRO A 206 13.06 -10.47 8.47
C PRO A 206 12.47 -11.56 7.56
N ILE A 207 11.16 -11.73 7.67
CA ILE A 207 10.36 -12.58 6.78
C ILE A 207 10.01 -11.75 5.55
N GLY A 208 10.24 -12.30 4.36
CA GLY A 208 10.04 -11.61 3.08
C GLY A 208 11.33 -11.24 2.37
N MET A 209 12.45 -11.91 2.71
CA MET A 209 13.72 -11.72 2.04
C MET A 209 13.78 -12.44 0.70
N GLU A 210 14.58 -11.87 -0.18
CA GLU A 210 15.07 -12.50 -1.39
C GLU A 210 16.18 -13.48 -1.06
N LYS A 211 16.45 -14.37 -2.01
CA LYS A 211 17.44 -15.47 -1.90
C LYS A 211 18.82 -15.05 -1.37
N TYR A 212 19.23 -13.79 -1.55
CA TYR A 212 20.56 -13.28 -1.18
C TYR A 212 20.51 -12.27 -0.01
N GLY A 213 19.52 -12.39 0.87
CA GLY A 213 19.40 -11.59 2.09
C GLY A 213 18.99 -10.14 1.86
N ASP A 214 18.57 -9.81 0.64
CA ASP A 214 17.96 -8.52 0.32
C ASP A 214 16.51 -8.51 0.80
N PHE A 215 16.13 -7.45 1.48
CA PHE A 215 14.78 -7.23 1.98
C PHE A 215 14.20 -5.94 1.40
N SER A 216 13.00 -6.02 0.83
CA SER A 216 12.27 -4.85 0.36
C SER A 216 11.18 -4.48 1.37
N PRO A 217 11.39 -3.47 2.24
CA PRO A 217 10.36 -3.05 3.19
C PRO A 217 9.07 -2.63 2.50
N LYS A 218 7.95 -2.87 3.19
CA LYS A 218 6.62 -2.39 2.81
C LYS A 218 6.22 -1.23 3.70
N PHE A 219 5.66 -0.19 3.08
CA PHE A 219 5.29 1.07 3.72
C PHE A 219 3.77 1.20 3.68
N VAL A 220 3.14 1.24 4.85
CA VAL A 220 1.72 1.56 5.00
C VAL A 220 1.60 3.06 5.25
N VAL A 221 1.03 3.77 4.30
CA VAL A 221 0.98 5.24 4.29
C VAL A 221 -0.41 5.74 4.62
N LEU A 222 -0.51 6.46 5.74
CA LEU A 222 -1.75 6.98 6.28
C LEU A 222 -1.72 8.51 6.31
N ASN A 223 -2.86 9.12 6.00
CA ASN A 223 -3.09 10.55 6.12
C ASN A 223 -4.55 10.80 6.53
N SER A 224 -4.87 12.02 6.96
CA SER A 224 -6.23 12.35 7.41
C SER A 224 -7.36 11.87 6.47
N PRO A 225 -7.32 12.12 5.14
CA PRO A 225 -8.36 11.65 4.24
C PRO A 225 -8.54 10.12 4.21
N ASN A 226 -7.44 9.36 4.16
CA ASN A 226 -7.55 7.90 4.04
C ASN A 226 -7.87 7.21 5.38
N LEU A 227 -7.51 7.82 6.52
CA LEU A 227 -7.75 7.25 7.85
C LEU A 227 -9.23 7.03 8.16
N ALA A 228 -10.10 7.99 7.81
CA ALA A 228 -11.54 7.85 7.98
C ALA A 228 -12.10 6.68 7.15
N PHE A 229 -11.62 6.50 5.92
CA PHE A 229 -12.03 5.39 5.07
C PHE A 229 -11.51 4.05 5.60
N ILE A 230 -10.21 3.96 5.87
CA ILE A 230 -9.54 2.72 6.28
C ILE A 230 -10.07 2.20 7.61
N SER A 231 -10.19 3.07 8.61
CA SER A 231 -10.70 2.68 9.95
C SER A 231 -12.12 2.09 9.91
N ASN A 232 -12.90 2.41 8.89
CA ASN A 232 -14.26 1.90 8.70
C ASN A 232 -14.36 0.78 7.65
N SER A 233 -13.28 0.51 6.93
CA SER A 233 -13.23 -0.54 5.89
C SER A 233 -12.91 -1.89 6.50
N ASP A 234 -13.43 -2.96 5.90
CA ASP A 234 -13.12 -4.34 6.27
C ASP A 234 -12.46 -5.04 5.08
N MET A 235 -11.23 -5.53 5.26
CA MET A 235 -10.46 -6.24 4.25
C MET A 235 -10.53 -7.78 4.40
N GLY A 236 -11.53 -8.28 5.14
CA GLY A 236 -11.70 -9.69 5.46
C GLY A 236 -11.10 -10.10 6.81
N PHE A 237 -10.48 -9.16 7.53
CA PHE A 237 -9.85 -9.38 8.84
C PHE A 237 -10.49 -8.56 9.97
N GLY A 238 -11.60 -7.88 9.66
CA GLY A 238 -12.30 -6.98 10.57
C GLY A 238 -12.09 -5.52 10.22
N LYS A 239 -12.98 -4.66 10.76
CA LYS A 239 -12.96 -3.22 10.51
C LYS A 239 -11.63 -2.59 10.94
N GLY A 240 -11.05 -1.79 10.04
CA GLY A 240 -9.80 -1.08 10.26
C GLY A 240 -8.56 -1.99 10.20
N VAL A 241 -8.69 -3.28 9.89
CA VAL A 241 -7.57 -4.20 9.85
C VAL A 241 -6.94 -4.23 8.46
N ILE A 242 -5.68 -3.83 8.38
CA ILE A 242 -4.84 -3.81 7.18
C ILE A 242 -3.94 -5.05 7.19
N PRO A 243 -4.07 -5.97 6.21
CA PRO A 243 -3.14 -7.06 6.02
C PRO A 243 -1.90 -6.60 5.23
N VAL A 244 -0.71 -6.92 5.73
CA VAL A 244 0.56 -6.74 5.03
C VAL A 244 1.21 -8.10 4.85
N GLN A 245 1.12 -8.63 3.63
CA GLN A 245 1.67 -9.94 3.29
C GLN A 245 3.18 -9.87 3.05
N TYR A 246 3.93 -10.86 3.52
CA TYR A 246 5.30 -11.16 3.16
C TYR A 246 5.31 -12.55 2.55
N ASP A 247 5.82 -12.66 1.32
CA ASP A 247 5.85 -13.89 0.55
C ASP A 247 7.24 -14.04 -0.07
N GLU A 248 8.05 -14.89 0.55
CA GLU A 248 9.42 -15.14 0.14
C GLU A 248 9.49 -15.84 -1.23
N THR A 249 8.48 -16.65 -1.57
CA THR A 249 8.41 -17.30 -2.88
C THR A 249 8.18 -16.30 -4.00
N ALA A 250 7.32 -15.31 -3.77
CA ALA A 250 7.01 -14.26 -4.72
C ALA A 250 8.23 -13.37 -5.03
N VAL A 251 9.22 -13.31 -4.13
CA VAL A 251 10.47 -12.57 -4.32
C VAL A 251 11.64 -13.48 -4.71
N GLY A 252 11.36 -14.74 -5.10
CA GLY A 252 12.35 -15.67 -5.65
C GLY A 252 13.18 -16.40 -4.61
N ASN A 253 12.82 -16.31 -3.33
CA ASN A 253 13.38 -17.15 -2.30
C ASN A 253 12.55 -18.44 -2.15
N LEU A 254 13.06 -19.56 -2.69
CA LEU A 254 12.38 -20.86 -2.69
C LEU A 254 12.92 -21.85 -1.65
N ARG A 255 13.97 -21.45 -0.94
CA ARG A 255 14.69 -22.23 0.06
C ARG A 255 14.60 -21.39 1.32
N ASP A 256 13.91 -21.87 2.36
CA ASP A 256 13.75 -21.13 3.62
C ASP A 256 12.65 -20.06 3.64
N HIS A 257 11.53 -20.34 2.97
CA HIS A 257 10.51 -19.34 2.67
C HIS A 257 9.32 -19.32 3.62
N GLY A 258 9.27 -18.26 4.42
CA GLY A 258 8.10 -17.86 5.18
C GLY A 258 7.08 -17.12 4.30
N ILE A 259 5.81 -17.46 4.47
CA ILE A 259 4.68 -16.70 3.92
C ILE A 259 3.78 -16.30 5.08
N TYR A 260 3.83 -15.01 5.43
CA TYR A 260 3.11 -14.46 6.57
C TYR A 260 2.25 -13.28 6.16
N THR A 261 1.10 -13.11 6.81
CA THR A 261 0.31 -11.89 6.71
C THR A 261 0.30 -11.20 8.07
N VAL A 262 0.91 -10.02 8.17
CA VAL A 262 0.90 -9.18 9.38
C VAL A 262 -0.39 -8.37 9.40
N LEU A 263 -1.14 -8.42 10.49
CA LEU A 263 -2.41 -7.72 10.64
C LEU A 263 -2.25 -6.52 11.57
N MET A 264 -2.51 -5.32 11.05
CA MET A 264 -2.50 -4.09 11.83
C MET A 264 -3.90 -3.49 11.87
N LYS A 265 -4.39 -3.13 13.07
CA LYS A 265 -5.66 -2.43 13.22
C LYS A 265 -5.41 -0.93 13.36
N ILE A 266 -6.16 -0.16 12.58
CA ILE A 266 -6.20 1.30 12.61
C ILE A 266 -7.57 1.77 13.11
N GLU A 267 -7.55 2.54 14.18
CA GLU A 267 -8.72 3.25 14.69
C GLU A 267 -8.45 4.76 14.56
N PHE A 268 -9.45 5.51 14.09
CA PHE A 268 -9.34 6.95 13.91
C PHE A 268 -10.47 7.67 14.63
N PHE A 269 -10.08 8.61 15.48
CA PHE A 269 -10.95 9.45 16.29
C PHE A 269 -10.81 10.88 15.77
N PRO A 270 -11.61 11.27 14.77
CA PRO A 270 -11.56 12.61 14.23
C PRO A 270 -11.81 13.64 15.32
N VAL A 271 -11.04 14.74 15.33
CA VAL A 271 -11.36 15.90 16.17
C VAL A 271 -12.71 16.40 15.66
N GLN A 272 -13.74 16.25 16.49
CA GLN A 272 -15.02 16.89 16.23
C GLN A 272 -14.71 18.38 16.13
N SER A 273 -14.96 18.99 14.96
CA SER A 273 -14.89 20.43 14.82
C SER A 273 -15.69 20.98 15.98
N ALA A 274 -15.01 21.64 16.93
CA ALA A 274 -15.68 22.15 18.11
C ALA A 274 -16.91 22.87 17.59
N ASN A 275 -18.11 22.40 17.95
CA ASN A 275 -19.34 23.05 17.58
C ASN A 275 -19.09 24.50 17.96
N THR A 276 -18.91 25.36 16.97
CA THR A 276 -18.67 26.77 17.21
C THR A 276 -19.99 27.21 17.78
N THR A 277 -20.11 27.16 19.11
CA THR A 277 -21.20 27.78 19.83
C THR A 277 -21.24 29.18 19.24
N PRO A 278 -22.30 29.53 18.51
CA PRO A 278 -22.34 30.79 17.78
C PRO A 278 -21.90 31.85 18.78
N ALA A 279 -20.88 32.62 18.40
CA ALA A 279 -20.35 33.67 19.27
C ALA A 279 -21.56 34.41 19.85
N PRO A 280 -21.64 34.60 21.18
CA PRO A 280 -22.75 35.30 21.80
C PRO A 280 -23.03 36.55 20.97
N ALA A 281 -24.31 36.76 20.61
CA ALA A 281 -24.71 37.87 19.76
C ALA A 281 -23.94 39.12 20.23
N PRO A 282 -23.29 39.88 19.33
CA PRO A 282 -22.51 41.05 19.71
C PRO A 282 -23.36 41.89 20.67
N ALA A 283 -22.77 42.29 21.80
CA ALA A 283 -23.46 43.15 22.74
C ALA A 283 -24.08 44.32 21.96
N PRO A 284 -25.35 44.71 22.25
CA PRO A 284 -26.02 45.79 21.54
C PRO A 284 -25.08 46.98 21.42
N ALA A 285 -24.89 47.48 20.20
CA ALA A 285 -23.99 48.59 19.95
C ALA A 285 -24.30 49.73 20.93
N PRO A 286 -23.32 50.25 21.70
CA PRO A 286 -23.55 51.39 22.55
C PRO A 286 -24.13 52.52 21.70
N LYS A 287 -25.22 53.12 22.22
CA LYS A 287 -25.97 54.20 21.57
C LYS A 287 -24.99 55.26 21.05
N PRO A 288 -25.10 55.71 19.78
CA PRO A 288 -24.14 56.64 19.20
C PRO A 288 -24.10 57.94 20.00
N THR A 289 -22.97 58.25 20.62
CA THR A 289 -22.68 59.60 21.11
C THR A 289 -22.08 60.37 19.94
N THR A 290 -22.85 61.32 19.42
CA THR A 290 -22.46 62.20 18.32
C THR A 290 -21.31 63.11 18.74
N THR A 291 -20.09 62.77 18.31
CA THR A 291 -18.97 63.73 18.29
C THR A 291 -18.39 63.76 16.87
N PRO A 292 -18.40 64.92 16.18
CA PRO A 292 -17.86 65.02 14.84
C PRO A 292 -16.33 65.09 14.91
N SER A 293 -15.64 64.17 14.22
CA SER A 293 -14.22 64.33 13.91
C SER A 293 -14.02 64.18 12.40
N ASN A 294 -13.63 65.30 11.79
CA ASN A 294 -13.14 65.36 10.42
C ASN A 294 -11.73 64.77 10.38
N THR A 295 -11.54 63.62 9.74
CA THR A 295 -10.21 63.28 9.22
C THR A 295 -10.33 62.48 7.94
N THR A 296 -9.99 63.13 6.83
CA THR A 296 -9.90 62.58 5.48
C THR A 296 -8.65 61.72 5.37
N TYR A 297 -8.81 60.41 5.12
CA TYR A 297 -7.72 59.57 4.62
C TYR A 297 -8.05 59.07 3.21
N LYS A 298 -7.19 59.44 2.26
CA LYS A 298 -7.13 58.88 0.91
C LYS A 298 -6.37 57.55 0.98
N THR A 299 -7.01 56.45 0.58
CA THR A 299 -6.34 55.18 0.34
C THR A 299 -6.47 54.84 -1.14
N THR A 300 -5.34 54.87 -1.84
CA THR A 300 -5.23 54.45 -3.24
C THR A 300 -4.92 52.96 -3.26
N THR A 301 -5.82 52.15 -3.83
CA THR A 301 -5.60 50.71 -4.04
C THR A 301 -5.44 50.45 -5.53
N THR A 302 -4.22 50.15 -5.97
CA THR A 302 -3.91 49.63 -7.30
C THR A 302 -4.02 48.10 -7.30
N ILE A 303 -4.85 47.56 -8.19
CA ILE A 303 -4.99 46.12 -8.46
C ILE A 303 -4.15 45.78 -9.69
N PRO A 304 -3.19 44.84 -9.64
CA PRO A 304 -2.62 44.25 -10.84
C PRO A 304 -3.50 43.09 -11.32
N ALA A 305 -4.01 43.22 -12.54
CA ALA A 305 -4.67 42.15 -13.28
C ALA A 305 -3.62 41.37 -14.08
N ASN A 306 -3.36 40.11 -13.70
CA ASN A 306 -3.09 39.03 -14.65
C ASN A 306 -3.01 37.68 -13.91
N ALA A 307 -4.05 36.87 -14.05
CA ALA A 307 -4.02 35.45 -13.71
C ALA A 307 -4.52 34.67 -14.93
N GLY A 308 -3.58 34.00 -15.60
CA GLY A 308 -3.84 33.15 -16.75
C GLY A 308 -4.73 31.96 -16.38
N THR A 309 -5.54 31.56 -17.34
CA THR A 309 -6.50 30.46 -17.25
C THR A 309 -5.76 29.12 -17.11
N ILE A 310 -5.80 28.51 -15.92
CA ILE A 310 -5.32 27.14 -15.70
C ILE A 310 -6.46 26.18 -16.04
N SER A 311 -6.28 25.36 -17.08
CA SER A 311 -7.19 24.27 -17.42
C SER A 311 -6.91 23.08 -16.49
N ASN A 312 -7.81 22.83 -15.54
CA ASN A 312 -7.79 21.64 -14.68
C ASN A 312 -8.31 20.42 -15.43
N THR A 313 -7.41 19.61 -15.98
CA THR A 313 -7.71 18.25 -16.45
C THR A 313 -7.72 17.28 -15.28
N THR A 314 -8.88 16.67 -15.02
CA THR A 314 -9.06 15.53 -14.11
C THR A 314 -8.28 14.35 -14.68
N THR A 315 -7.21 13.92 -14.02
CA THR A 315 -6.36 12.82 -14.52
C THR A 315 -7.10 11.49 -14.34
N ALA A 316 -7.81 11.06 -15.38
CA ALA A 316 -8.36 9.72 -15.49
C ALA A 316 -7.25 8.69 -15.18
N THR A 317 -7.61 7.60 -14.49
CA THR A 317 -6.73 6.45 -14.27
C THR A 317 -6.09 6.09 -15.60
N SER A 318 -4.78 6.32 -15.73
CA SER A 318 -4.14 6.19 -17.03
C SER A 318 -4.18 4.73 -17.46
N ILE A 319 -4.80 4.43 -18.61
CA ILE A 319 -4.84 3.08 -19.17
C ILE A 319 -3.45 2.55 -19.60
N PRO A 320 -2.47 3.39 -20.02
CA PRO A 320 -1.15 2.89 -20.40
C PRO A 320 -0.43 2.19 -19.24
N GLY A 321 0.30 1.13 -19.57
CA GLY A 321 1.04 0.28 -18.64
C GLY A 321 1.01 -1.20 -19.03
N VAL A 322 1.68 -2.03 -18.22
CA VAL A 322 1.64 -3.48 -18.37
C VAL A 322 0.48 -4.04 -17.55
N TRP A 323 -0.29 -4.96 -18.14
CA TRP A 323 -1.45 -5.62 -17.55
C TRP A 323 -1.21 -7.12 -17.61
N LYS A 324 -1.31 -7.83 -16.48
CA LYS A 324 -1.04 -9.27 -16.39
C LYS A 324 -2.23 -10.00 -15.82
N GLY A 325 -2.50 -11.19 -16.34
CA GLY A 325 -3.52 -12.07 -15.79
C GLY A 325 -3.66 -13.33 -16.60
N THR A 326 -4.90 -13.76 -16.84
CA THR A 326 -5.16 -15.04 -17.50
C THR A 326 -6.23 -14.95 -18.58
N PHE A 327 -6.21 -15.91 -19.50
CA PHE A 327 -7.22 -16.08 -20.54
C PHE A 327 -7.71 -17.52 -20.65
N GLY A 328 -8.94 -17.69 -21.10
CA GLY A 328 -9.56 -18.98 -21.38
C GLY A 328 -10.17 -19.07 -22.78
N SER A 329 -10.91 -20.15 -23.01
CA SER A 329 -11.68 -20.40 -24.23
C SER A 329 -13.19 -20.38 -23.95
N GLY A 330 -13.98 -20.02 -24.96
CA GLY A 330 -15.44 -19.97 -24.86
C GLY A 330 -15.96 -18.97 -23.82
N ALA A 331 -16.83 -19.42 -22.92
CA ALA A 331 -17.43 -18.55 -21.89
C ALA A 331 -16.60 -18.43 -20.59
N ASN A 332 -15.48 -19.15 -20.48
CA ASN A 332 -14.74 -19.29 -19.23
C ASN A 332 -13.42 -18.50 -19.27
N ASN A 333 -13.01 -18.01 -18.10
CA ASN A 333 -11.61 -17.67 -17.85
C ASN A 333 -10.81 -18.98 -17.72
N GLY A 334 -9.55 -18.96 -18.15
CA GLY A 334 -8.65 -20.12 -18.09
C GLY A 334 -7.41 -19.83 -17.24
N PRO A 335 -6.58 -20.85 -16.96
CA PRO A 335 -5.34 -20.69 -16.20
C PRO A 335 -4.17 -20.15 -17.05
N ASN A 336 -4.36 -19.97 -18.35
CA ASN A 336 -3.27 -19.62 -19.25
C ASN A 336 -2.84 -18.18 -19.03
N TYR A 337 -1.53 -17.97 -18.82
CA TYR A 337 -0.97 -16.64 -18.65
C TYR A 337 -1.25 -15.74 -19.86
N TYR A 338 -1.55 -14.48 -19.59
CA TYR A 338 -1.76 -13.46 -20.61
C TYR A 338 -1.31 -12.09 -20.14
N SER A 339 -0.74 -11.29 -21.04
CA SER A 339 -0.27 -9.95 -20.71
C SER A 339 -0.35 -8.98 -21.87
N PHE A 340 -0.76 -7.74 -21.58
CA PHE A 340 -0.71 -6.61 -22.51
C PHE A 340 0.25 -5.53 -22.02
N GLN A 341 0.95 -4.89 -22.95
CA GLN A 341 1.52 -3.56 -22.74
C GLN A 341 0.71 -2.56 -23.57
N LEU A 342 0.05 -1.63 -22.89
CA LEU A 342 -0.71 -0.55 -23.51
C LEU A 342 0.14 0.71 -23.48
N ASN A 343 0.48 1.27 -24.63
CA ASN A 343 1.30 2.48 -24.74
C ASN A 343 0.44 3.75 -24.80
N ALA A 344 1.00 4.91 -24.45
CA ALA A 344 0.25 6.16 -24.43
C ALA A 344 -0.21 6.66 -25.82
N ASP A 345 0.40 6.15 -26.89
CA ASP A 345 0.13 6.50 -28.29
C ASP A 345 -0.99 5.66 -28.93
N GLY A 346 -1.67 4.80 -28.15
CA GLY A 346 -2.72 3.91 -28.65
C GLY A 346 -2.19 2.62 -29.28
N THR A 347 -0.87 2.36 -29.25
CA THR A 347 -0.32 1.06 -29.64
C THR A 347 -0.37 0.07 -28.49
N MET A 348 -0.46 -1.22 -28.79
CA MET A 348 -0.38 -2.28 -27.79
C MET A 348 0.53 -3.42 -28.23
N GLN A 349 1.03 -4.17 -27.25
CA GLN A 349 1.76 -5.41 -27.44
C GLN A 349 1.15 -6.52 -26.60
N VAL A 350 1.18 -7.74 -27.10
CA VAL A 350 0.97 -8.94 -26.27
C VAL A 350 2.34 -9.47 -25.87
N LEU A 351 2.51 -9.74 -24.58
CA LEU A 351 3.78 -10.20 -24.02
C LEU A 351 3.66 -11.66 -23.57
N ASP A 352 4.75 -12.43 -23.74
CA ASP A 352 4.86 -13.76 -23.13
C ASP A 352 5.22 -13.69 -21.63
N GLY A 353 5.40 -14.86 -20.99
CA GLY A 353 5.73 -14.96 -19.57
C GLY A 353 7.08 -14.32 -19.19
N SER A 354 7.98 -14.14 -20.15
CA SER A 354 9.28 -13.47 -19.96
C SER A 354 9.21 -11.95 -20.20
N GLY A 355 8.06 -11.43 -20.66
CA GLY A 355 7.89 -10.03 -21.02
C GLY A 355 8.29 -9.69 -22.46
N LYS A 356 8.61 -10.68 -23.30
CA LYS A 356 8.93 -10.46 -24.72
C LYS A 356 7.66 -10.26 -25.54
N SER A 357 7.67 -9.27 -26.44
CA SER A 357 6.55 -9.03 -27.37
C SER A 357 6.42 -10.17 -28.38
N ILE A 358 5.24 -10.78 -28.41
CA ILE A 358 4.85 -11.87 -29.34
C ILE A 358 3.76 -11.44 -30.33
N ALA A 359 3.11 -10.30 -30.09
CA ALA A 359 2.16 -9.68 -31.00
C ALA A 359 2.18 -8.17 -30.84
N THR A 360 1.77 -7.46 -31.89
CA THR A 360 1.62 -6.00 -31.89
C THR A 360 0.24 -5.60 -32.41
N GLY A 361 -0.24 -4.45 -31.97
CA GLY A 361 -1.59 -3.99 -32.26
C GLY A 361 -1.84 -2.55 -31.91
N THR A 362 -3.11 -2.17 -31.95
CA THR A 362 -3.61 -0.86 -31.53
C THR A 362 -4.80 -1.05 -30.59
N TYR A 363 -5.04 -0.05 -29.75
CA TYR A 363 -6.17 -0.02 -28.84
C TYR A 363 -6.76 1.38 -28.72
N THR A 364 -8.02 1.42 -28.32
CA THR A 364 -8.72 2.62 -27.88
C THR A 364 -9.28 2.39 -26.49
N PHE A 365 -9.33 3.45 -25.69
CA PHE A 365 -9.92 3.40 -24.36
C PHE A 365 -10.80 4.62 -24.13
N SER A 366 -12.08 4.40 -23.85
CA SER A 366 -13.03 5.47 -23.56
C SER A 366 -14.15 4.96 -22.67
N ASN A 367 -14.65 5.76 -21.74
CA ASN A 367 -15.77 5.40 -20.85
C ASN A 367 -15.56 4.05 -20.12
N ASN A 368 -14.34 3.80 -19.62
CA ASN A 368 -13.94 2.53 -19.00
C ASN A 368 -14.06 1.30 -19.91
N GLN A 369 -14.18 1.49 -21.23
CA GLN A 369 -14.18 0.42 -22.22
C GLN A 369 -12.88 0.45 -23.02
N LEU A 370 -12.17 -0.67 -23.01
CA LEU A 370 -11.02 -0.96 -23.85
C LEU A 370 -11.50 -1.72 -25.08
N SER A 371 -11.07 -1.30 -26.27
CA SER A 371 -11.17 -2.08 -27.51
C SER A 371 -9.79 -2.15 -28.16
N GLY A 372 -9.38 -3.31 -28.65
CA GLY A 372 -8.07 -3.48 -29.27
C GLY A 372 -8.05 -4.51 -30.38
N PHE A 373 -7.06 -4.40 -31.25
CA PHE A 373 -6.78 -5.35 -32.32
C PHE A 373 -5.28 -5.60 -32.40
N TYR A 374 -4.86 -6.87 -32.43
CA TYR A 374 -3.45 -7.25 -32.54
C TYR A 374 -3.25 -8.43 -33.48
N ARG A 375 -2.01 -8.60 -33.96
CA ARG A 375 -1.56 -9.74 -34.77
C ARG A 375 -0.29 -10.33 -34.18
N TYR A 376 -0.25 -11.65 -34.04
CA TYR A 376 0.98 -12.35 -33.67
C TYR A 376 2.04 -12.15 -34.74
N ASN A 377 3.29 -12.04 -34.30
CA ASN A 377 4.42 -11.85 -35.20
C ASN A 377 4.52 -13.05 -36.16
N GLY A 378 4.46 -12.79 -37.47
CA GLY A 378 4.47 -13.82 -38.52
C GLY A 378 3.11 -14.48 -38.81
N ALA A 379 2.02 -14.05 -38.16
CA ALA A 379 0.67 -14.54 -38.45
C ALA A 379 -0.12 -13.54 -39.33
N ASN A 380 -0.88 -14.07 -40.29
CA ASN A 380 -1.81 -13.27 -41.10
C ASN A 380 -3.15 -13.00 -40.37
N THR A 381 -3.48 -13.82 -39.37
CA THR A 381 -4.72 -13.72 -38.62
C THR A 381 -4.57 -12.73 -37.47
N GLY A 382 -5.49 -11.77 -37.39
CA GLY A 382 -5.60 -10.85 -36.26
C GLY A 382 -6.65 -11.29 -35.25
N PHE A 383 -6.59 -10.68 -34.07
CA PHE A 383 -7.50 -10.92 -32.96
C PHE A 383 -7.97 -9.59 -32.39
N SER A 384 -9.25 -9.53 -32.05
CA SER A 384 -9.85 -8.38 -31.39
C SER A 384 -10.09 -8.67 -29.91
N VAL A 385 -9.98 -7.64 -29.09
CA VAL A 385 -10.24 -7.70 -27.64
C VAL A 385 -11.18 -6.57 -27.23
N ALA A 386 -12.04 -6.86 -26.26
CA ALA A 386 -12.87 -5.85 -25.61
C ALA A 386 -12.84 -6.09 -24.09
N ALA A 387 -12.79 -5.03 -23.29
CA ALA A 387 -12.84 -5.15 -21.83
C ALA A 387 -13.43 -3.94 -21.15
N THR A 388 -13.95 -4.15 -19.96
CA THR A 388 -14.37 -3.09 -19.05
C THR A 388 -13.38 -2.96 -17.90
N LEU A 389 -12.96 -1.73 -17.61
CA LEU A 389 -12.14 -1.40 -16.45
C LEU A 389 -13.04 -1.25 -15.22
N SER A 390 -12.74 -2.02 -14.17
CA SER A 390 -13.33 -1.89 -12.85
C SER A 390 -12.23 -1.84 -11.80
N GLY A 391 -11.99 -0.65 -11.23
CA GLY A 391 -10.85 -0.42 -10.34
C GLY A 391 -9.51 -0.57 -11.08
N SER A 392 -8.67 -1.49 -10.63
CA SER A 392 -7.37 -1.82 -11.23
C SER A 392 -7.40 -3.11 -12.07
N GLN A 393 -8.59 -3.58 -12.44
CA GLN A 393 -8.79 -4.84 -13.17
C GLN A 393 -9.53 -4.60 -14.49
N LEU A 394 -9.02 -5.18 -15.55
CA LEU A 394 -9.69 -5.30 -16.85
C LEU A 394 -10.32 -6.68 -16.96
N ASN A 395 -11.62 -6.72 -17.26
CA ASN A 395 -12.38 -7.93 -17.50
C ASN A 395 -12.92 -7.91 -18.92
N GLY A 396 -12.54 -8.90 -19.73
CA GLY A 396 -12.75 -8.82 -21.17
C GLY A 396 -13.02 -10.12 -21.89
N THR A 397 -13.21 -9.99 -23.20
CA THR A 397 -13.35 -11.06 -24.17
C THR A 397 -12.35 -10.88 -25.30
N TRP A 398 -12.09 -11.96 -26.02
CA TRP A 398 -11.29 -11.95 -27.23
C TRP A 398 -11.96 -12.81 -28.31
N GLY A 399 -11.62 -12.56 -29.58
CA GLY A 399 -12.09 -13.35 -30.70
C GLY A 399 -11.27 -13.14 -31.98
N PRO A 400 -11.48 -14.00 -32.99
CA PRO A 400 -10.74 -13.95 -34.25
C PRO A 400 -11.20 -12.79 -35.14
N GLY A 401 -10.26 -12.24 -35.90
CA GLY A 401 -10.52 -11.15 -36.84
C GLY A 401 -11.01 -9.89 -36.15
N ALA A 402 -12.10 -9.32 -36.65
CA ALA A 402 -12.72 -8.10 -36.13
C ALA A 402 -13.70 -8.34 -34.96
N THR A 403 -13.94 -9.59 -34.59
CA THR A 403 -14.92 -9.94 -33.55
C THR A 403 -14.21 -10.03 -32.21
N ALA A 404 -14.56 -9.15 -31.26
CA ALA A 404 -13.95 -9.13 -29.93
C ALA A 404 -14.51 -10.19 -28.96
N SER A 405 -15.21 -11.21 -29.48
CA SER A 405 -15.89 -12.25 -28.72
C SER A 405 -15.86 -13.60 -29.45
N GLY A 406 -16.22 -14.68 -28.76
CA GLY A 406 -16.27 -16.04 -29.32
C GLY A 406 -14.97 -16.83 -29.20
N GLY A 407 -13.83 -16.18 -28.96
CA GLY A 407 -12.55 -16.84 -28.66
C GLY A 407 -12.44 -17.25 -27.19
N GLY A 408 -12.81 -16.35 -26.28
CA GLY A 408 -12.73 -16.62 -24.85
C GLY A 408 -12.92 -15.38 -23.96
N ARG A 409 -12.72 -15.56 -22.65
CA ARG A 409 -12.67 -14.49 -21.64
C ARG A 409 -11.27 -14.33 -21.06
N TRP A 410 -10.99 -13.14 -20.55
CA TRP A 410 -9.74 -12.83 -19.86
C TRP A 410 -9.96 -11.83 -18.72
N VAL A 411 -9.07 -11.92 -17.73
CA VAL A 411 -8.99 -11.06 -16.54
C VAL A 411 -7.54 -10.61 -16.42
N MET A 412 -7.30 -9.30 -16.25
CA MET A 412 -5.96 -8.77 -16.00
C MET A 412 -5.95 -7.68 -14.94
N ASN A 413 -4.90 -7.66 -14.14
CA ASN A 413 -4.63 -6.57 -13.20
C ASN A 413 -3.46 -5.72 -13.73
N LYS A 414 -3.50 -4.42 -13.46
CA LYS A 414 -2.39 -3.52 -13.83
C LYS A 414 -1.15 -3.92 -13.03
N ALA A 415 -0.07 -4.28 -13.73
CA ALA A 415 1.21 -4.50 -13.08
C ALA A 415 1.70 -3.16 -12.50
N ALA A 416 2.29 -3.22 -11.31
CA ALA A 416 3.01 -2.07 -10.78
C ALA A 416 4.07 -1.65 -11.81
N VAL A 417 4.13 -0.35 -12.12
CA VAL A 417 5.16 0.19 -13.02
C VAL A 417 6.50 -0.10 -12.35
N SER A 418 7.22 -1.09 -12.86
CA SER A 418 8.63 -1.28 -12.53
C SER A 418 9.33 -0.02 -13.02
N ALA A 419 9.86 0.78 -12.11
CA ALA A 419 10.62 1.98 -12.47
C ALA A 419 11.73 1.56 -13.44
N ALA A 420 11.60 1.98 -14.70
CA ALA A 420 12.64 1.74 -15.69
C ALA A 420 13.89 2.48 -15.22
N THR A 421 14.95 1.72 -14.96
CA THR A 421 16.28 2.20 -14.58
C THR A 421 16.88 2.95 -15.77
N ASN A 422 16.44 4.18 -16.01
CA ASN A 422 17.14 5.11 -16.88
C ASN A 422 18.33 5.68 -16.12
N ILE A 423 19.38 4.87 -15.98
CA ILE A 423 20.72 5.34 -15.66
C ILE A 423 21.40 5.62 -17.00
N ARG A 424 21.69 6.89 -17.26
CA ARG A 424 22.87 7.28 -18.03
C ARG A 424 23.97 7.61 -17.06
#